data_AF-A0A2R5L0T0-F1
#
_entry.id   AF-A0A2R5L0T0-F1
#
_cell.length_a   1.000
_cell.length_b   1.000
_cell.length_c   1.000
_cell.angle_alpha   90.00
_cell.angle_beta   90.00
_cell.angle_gamma   90.00
#
_symmetry.space_group_name_H-M   'P 1'
#
loop_
_entity.id
_entity.type
_entity.pdbx_description
1 polymer ?
#
loop_
_entity_poly.entity_id
_entity_poly.type
_entity_poly.pdbx_seq_one_letter_code
_entity_poly.pdbx_strand_id
1 'polypeptide(L)'
;ASLALPMYVKNEEFDLKDLYRVTKIVTKNLNNVIDLNHYPVEAAEKSNMRHRPIGIGVQGLADAFQLLKYEFDSEEARKLNKAIFETIYFAACEMSIDLAEKDGAYPTWKGSPSSNGLFQFDLWDAEVQTHRVNRDKVTFCGMWDW
;
A
#
# COMPACT_ATOMS: atom_id res chain seq x y z
N ALA A 1 -0.34 -8.42 7.58
CA ALA A 1 1.02 -8.32 8.17
C ALA A 1 1.31 -6.85 8.51
N SER A 2 2.23 -6.56 9.44
CA SER A 2 2.58 -5.20 9.83
C SER A 2 4.07 -4.91 9.65
N LEU A 3 4.39 -3.80 8.97
CA LEU A 3 5.76 -3.30 8.78
C LEU A 3 6.20 -2.56 10.05
N ALA A 4 7.33 -2.96 10.64
CA ALA A 4 7.89 -2.31 11.82
C ALA A 4 8.69 -1.08 11.40
N LEU A 5 8.06 0.10 11.46
CA LEU A 5 8.63 1.35 10.96
C LEU A 5 9.98 1.75 11.56
N PRO A 6 10.28 1.50 12.86
CA PRO A 6 11.58 1.84 13.46
C PRO A 6 12.77 1.17 12.78
N MET A 7 12.57 0.00 12.14
CA MET A 7 13.64 -0.74 11.46
C MET A 7 14.20 -0.01 10.23
N TYR A 8 13.46 0.96 9.69
CA TYR A 8 13.86 1.74 8.53
C TYR A 8 14.55 3.05 8.92
N VAL A 9 14.69 3.35 10.22
CA VAL A 9 15.47 4.52 10.66
C VAL A 9 16.96 4.13 10.70
N LYS A 10 17.77 4.77 9.85
CA LYS A 10 19.22 4.53 9.72
C LYS A 10 19.93 5.88 9.75
N ASN A 11 20.93 6.03 10.62
CA ASN A 11 21.73 7.25 10.74
C ASN A 11 20.87 8.53 10.88
N GLU A 12 19.82 8.49 11.70
CA GLU A 12 18.86 9.60 11.90
C GLU A 12 18.04 9.98 10.65
N GLU A 13 18.00 9.14 9.61
CA GLU A 13 17.16 9.30 8.43
C GLU A 13 16.23 8.10 8.22
N PHE A 14 15.10 8.31 7.53
CA PHE A 14 14.15 7.25 7.22
C PHE A 14 14.40 6.66 5.82
N ASP A 15 14.73 5.37 5.74
CA ASP A 15 15.05 4.65 4.52
C ASP A 15 13.77 4.16 3.78
N LEU A 16 13.19 5.05 2.99
CA LEU A 16 12.00 4.75 2.17
C LEU A 16 12.27 3.70 1.08
N LYS A 17 13.52 3.55 0.61
CA LYS A 17 13.87 2.54 -0.40
C LYS A 17 13.82 1.14 0.18
N ASP A 18 14.30 0.98 1.41
CA ASP A 18 14.23 -0.30 2.11
C ASP A 18 12.79 -0.64 2.52
N LEU A 19 11.99 0.36 2.93
CA LEU A 19 10.56 0.20 3.16
C LEU A 19 9.84 -0.29 1.89
N TYR A 20 10.09 0.33 0.74
CA TYR A 20 9.57 -0.09 -0.57
C TYR A 20 9.91 -1.56 -0.86
N ARG A 21 11.20 -1.91 -0.75
CA ARG A 21 11.71 -3.27 -1.02
C ARG A 21 11.02 -4.31 -0.14
N VAL A 22 10.93 -4.05 1.17
CA VAL A 22 10.30 -4.98 2.11
C VAL A 22 8.79 -5.06 1.88
N THR A 23 8.13 -3.96 1.54
CA THR A 23 6.70 -3.97 1.22
C THR A 23 6.38 -4.85 0.01
N LYS A 24 7.22 -4.84 -1.04
CA LYS A 24 7.09 -5.78 -2.17
C LYS A 24 7.16 -7.24 -1.70
N ILE A 25 8.10 -7.57 -0.82
CA ILE A 25 8.24 -8.93 -0.27
C ILE A 25 6.99 -9.31 0.54
N VAL A 26 6.51 -8.42 1.41
CA VAL A 26 5.31 -8.66 2.24
C VAL A 26 4.07 -8.86 1.36
N THR A 27 3.91 -8.05 0.31
CA THR A 27 2.81 -8.16 -0.66
C THR A 27 2.78 -9.56 -1.29
N LYS A 28 3.93 -10.04 -1.79
CA LYS A 28 4.06 -11.39 -2.35
C LYS A 28 3.75 -12.48 -1.32
N ASN A 29 4.26 -12.34 -0.09
CA ASN A 29 4.00 -13.29 0.98
C ASN A 29 2.51 -13.39 1.31
N LEU A 30 1.81 -12.25 1.41
CA LEU A 30 0.38 -12.22 1.68
C LEU A 30 -0.44 -12.82 0.54
N ASN A 31 -0.04 -12.59 -0.72
CA ASN A 31 -0.68 -13.27 -1.85
C ASN A 31 -0.51 -14.81 -1.77
N ASN A 32 0.68 -15.30 -1.42
CA ASN A 32 0.91 -16.74 -1.25
C ASN A 32 0.07 -17.34 -0.10
N VAL A 33 -0.15 -16.57 0.98
CA VAL A 33 -1.01 -17.01 2.09
C VAL A 33 -2.43 -17.27 1.62
N ILE A 34 -2.96 -16.52 0.65
CA ILE A 34 -4.32 -16.74 0.12
C ILE A 34 -4.49 -18.17 -0.41
N ASP A 35 -3.47 -18.70 -1.10
CA ASP A 35 -3.52 -20.03 -1.71
C ASP A 35 -3.19 -21.15 -0.72
N LEU A 36 -2.35 -20.87 0.28
CA LEU A 36 -1.92 -21.86 1.28
C LEU A 36 -2.85 -21.93 2.50
N ASN A 37 -3.74 -20.96 2.67
CA ASN A 37 -4.57 -20.86 3.86
C ASN A 37 -5.62 -22.00 3.91
N HIS A 38 -5.85 -22.51 5.11
CA HIS A 38 -7.00 -23.39 5.37
C HIS A 38 -8.23 -22.54 5.69
N TYR A 39 -9.24 -22.58 4.83
CA TYR A 39 -10.48 -21.84 5.02
C TYR A 39 -11.50 -22.69 5.81
N PRO A 40 -11.93 -22.24 7.00
CA PRO A 40 -12.87 -23.02 7.82
C PRO A 40 -14.29 -23.04 7.25
N VAL A 41 -14.62 -22.12 6.32
CA VAL A 41 -15.92 -22.05 5.66
C VAL A 41 -15.74 -21.75 4.17
N GLU A 42 -16.53 -22.43 3.33
CA GLU A 42 -16.47 -22.31 1.86
C GLU A 42 -16.73 -20.86 1.39
N ALA A 43 -17.56 -20.10 2.10
CA ALA A 43 -17.83 -18.71 1.79
C ALA A 43 -16.57 -17.83 1.87
N ALA A 44 -15.69 -18.10 2.83
CA ALA A 44 -14.44 -17.36 3.00
C ALA A 44 -13.46 -17.68 1.87
N GLU A 45 -13.34 -18.97 1.50
CA GLU A 45 -12.50 -19.41 0.38
C GLU A 45 -12.97 -18.79 -0.94
N LYS A 46 -14.28 -18.86 -1.23
CA LYS A 46 -14.87 -18.25 -2.43
C LYS A 46 -14.58 -16.75 -2.50
N SER A 47 -14.72 -16.04 -1.39
CA SER A 47 -14.42 -14.60 -1.32
C SER A 47 -12.95 -14.31 -1.61
N ASN A 48 -12.04 -15.02 -0.93
CA ASN A 48 -10.60 -14.79 -1.07
C ASN A 48 -10.08 -15.19 -2.46
N MET A 49 -10.51 -16.32 -3.02
CA MET A 49 -10.06 -16.74 -4.35
C MET A 49 -10.60 -15.83 -5.46
N ARG A 50 -11.78 -15.20 -5.25
CA ARG A 50 -12.40 -14.30 -6.22
C ARG A 50 -11.81 -12.89 -6.21
N HIS A 51 -11.48 -12.36 -5.04
CA HIS A 51 -11.08 -10.95 -4.87
C HIS A 51 -9.62 -10.76 -4.46
N ARG A 52 -9.00 -11.82 -3.92
CA ARG A 52 -7.62 -11.87 -3.43
C ARG A 52 -7.18 -10.65 -2.61
N PRO A 53 -7.98 -10.17 -1.63
CA PRO A 53 -7.62 -8.99 -0.85
C PRO A 53 -6.44 -9.29 0.09
N ILE A 54 -5.55 -8.32 0.26
CA ILE A 54 -4.46 -8.36 1.24
C ILE A 54 -4.49 -7.12 2.14
N GLY A 55 -4.00 -7.29 3.37
CA GLY A 55 -3.88 -6.20 4.35
C GLY A 55 -2.45 -6.00 4.81
N ILE A 56 -1.90 -4.82 4.53
CA ILE A 56 -0.58 -4.37 4.98
C ILE A 56 -0.79 -3.18 5.91
N GLY A 57 -0.40 -3.36 7.17
CA GLY A 57 -0.40 -2.30 8.17
C GLY A 57 1.01 -1.88 8.57
N VAL A 58 1.09 -0.97 9.53
CA VAL A 58 2.33 -0.50 10.12
C VAL A 58 2.27 -0.58 11.64
N GLN A 59 3.42 -0.61 12.28
CA GLN A 59 3.57 -0.52 13.74
C GLN A 59 4.81 0.32 14.08
N GLY A 60 4.82 0.92 15.26
CA GLY A 60 5.94 1.73 15.74
C GLY A 60 6.09 3.08 15.03
N LEU A 61 5.00 3.71 14.60
CA LEU A 61 5.05 5.04 13.97
C LEU A 61 5.57 6.10 14.95
N ALA A 62 5.06 6.10 16.19
CA ALA A 62 5.50 7.01 17.23
C ALA A 62 6.98 6.78 17.59
N ASP A 63 7.40 5.52 17.70
CA ASP A 63 8.78 5.13 17.95
C ASP A 63 9.72 5.62 16.83
N ALA A 64 9.31 5.50 15.56
CA ALA A 64 10.07 6.00 14.43
C ALA A 64 10.24 7.53 14.48
N PHE A 65 9.18 8.28 14.80
CA PHE A 65 9.28 9.73 15.00
C PHE A 65 10.18 10.09 16.17
N GLN A 66 10.11 9.34 17.27
CA GLN A 66 10.99 9.55 18.42
C GLN A 66 12.47 9.33 18.06
N LEU A 67 12.79 8.28 17.30
CA LEU A 67 14.16 8.01 16.84
C LEU A 67 14.69 9.12 15.92
N LEU A 68 13.83 9.74 15.13
CA LEU A 68 14.13 10.86 14.25
C LEU A 68 14.08 12.23 14.96
N LYS A 69 13.72 12.25 16.25
CA LYS A 69 13.54 13.47 17.05
C LYS A 69 12.47 14.41 16.47
N TYR A 70 11.43 13.85 15.86
CA TYR A 70 10.27 14.61 15.39
C TYR A 70 9.17 14.62 16.44
N GLU A 71 8.60 15.80 16.70
CA GLU A 71 7.34 15.91 17.42
C GLU A 71 6.21 15.34 16.54
N PHE A 72 5.22 14.68 17.15
CA PHE A 72 4.22 13.91 16.40
C PHE A 72 3.37 14.81 15.46
N ASP A 73 3.14 16.05 15.86
CA ASP A 73 2.38 17.07 15.14
C ASP A 73 3.25 18.02 14.31
N SER A 74 4.56 17.76 14.21
CA SER A 74 5.48 18.58 13.42
C SER A 74 5.22 18.44 11.92
N GLU A 75 5.65 19.45 11.15
CA GLU A 75 5.52 19.43 9.69
C GLU A 75 6.39 18.32 9.06
N GLU A 76 7.53 18.01 9.66
CA GLU A 76 8.43 16.91 9.28
C GLU A 76 7.76 15.56 9.49
N ALA A 77 7.13 15.33 10.65
CA ALA A 77 6.36 14.12 10.92
C ALA A 77 5.19 13.96 9.94
N ARG A 78 4.48 15.05 9.63
CA ARG A 78 3.39 15.06 8.65
C ARG A 78 3.87 14.69 7.23
N LYS A 79 4.99 15.25 6.78
CA LYS A 79 5.60 14.94 5.48
C LYS A 79 6.07 13.49 5.43
N LEU A 80 6.76 13.02 6.47
CA LEU A 80 7.23 11.65 6.55
C LEU A 80 6.06 10.65 6.57
N ASN A 81 5.00 10.93 7.32
CA ASN A 81 3.79 10.11 7.34
C ASN A 81 3.22 9.92 5.93
N LYS A 82 3.08 11.01 5.16
CA LYS A 82 2.63 10.94 3.77
C LYS A 82 3.55 10.07 2.93
N ALA A 83 4.86 10.29 3.01
CA ALA A 83 5.84 9.52 2.25
C ALA A 83 5.84 8.02 2.60
N ILE A 84 5.73 7.66 3.88
CA ILE A 84 5.65 6.26 4.33
C ILE A 84 4.45 5.55 3.70
N PHE A 85 3.26 6.13 3.80
CA PHE A 85 2.04 5.47 3.30
C PHE A 85 1.97 5.48 1.78
N GLU A 86 2.48 6.52 1.12
CA GLU A 86 2.63 6.56 -0.33
C GLU A 86 3.58 5.45 -0.81
N THR A 87 4.75 5.30 -0.18
CA THR A 87 5.72 4.25 -0.49
C THR A 87 5.13 2.86 -0.33
N ILE A 88 4.40 2.62 0.77
CA ILE A 88 3.78 1.31 1.02
C ILE A 88 2.73 1.01 -0.04
N TYR A 89 1.87 1.99 -0.35
CA TYR A 89 0.80 1.80 -1.34
C TYR A 89 1.39 1.56 -2.74
N PHE A 90 2.37 2.36 -3.14
CA PHE A 90 3.08 2.21 -4.42
C PHE A 90 3.71 0.82 -4.56
N ALA A 91 4.53 0.43 -3.58
CA ALA A 91 5.21 -0.86 -3.59
C ALA A 91 4.23 -2.06 -3.64
N ALA A 92 3.11 -1.96 -2.93
CA ALA A 92 2.09 -3.00 -2.92
C ALA A 92 1.36 -3.09 -4.26
N CYS A 93 0.98 -1.96 -4.85
CA CYS A 93 0.36 -1.91 -6.18
C CYS A 93 1.30 -2.46 -7.26
N GLU A 94 2.55 -2.01 -7.27
CA GLU A 94 3.53 -2.43 -8.26
C GLU A 94 3.83 -3.95 -8.15
N MET A 95 4.07 -4.49 -6.95
CA MET A 95 4.21 -5.94 -6.80
C MET A 95 2.92 -6.69 -7.16
N SER A 96 1.74 -6.12 -6.89
CA SER A 96 0.49 -6.75 -7.33
C SER A 96 0.35 -6.77 -8.86
N ILE A 97 0.90 -5.78 -9.56
CA ILE A 97 0.98 -5.74 -11.03
C ILE A 97 1.95 -6.82 -11.51
N ASP A 98 3.16 -6.90 -10.93
CA ASP A 98 4.15 -7.94 -11.25
C ASP A 98 3.55 -9.36 -11.11
N LEU A 99 2.74 -9.59 -10.07
CA LEU A 99 2.03 -10.85 -9.86
C LEU A 99 0.91 -11.07 -10.89
N ALA A 100 0.17 -10.03 -11.25
CA ALA A 100 -0.89 -10.14 -12.26
C ALA A 100 -0.34 -10.40 -13.67
N GLU A 101 0.84 -9.88 -14.01
CA GLU A 101 1.54 -10.19 -15.26
C GLU A 101 1.95 -11.67 -15.32
N LYS A 102 2.38 -12.22 -14.18
CA LYS A 102 2.85 -13.61 -14.08
C LYS A 102 1.71 -14.63 -14.00
N ASP A 103 0.74 -14.38 -13.12
CA ASP A 103 -0.26 -15.36 -12.70
C ASP A 103 -1.69 -14.99 -13.18
N GLY A 104 -1.85 -13.82 -13.81
CA GLY A 104 -3.13 -13.26 -14.21
C GLY A 104 -3.75 -12.37 -13.14
N ALA A 105 -4.57 -11.39 -13.56
CA ALA A 105 -5.34 -10.55 -12.64
C ALA A 105 -6.39 -11.36 -11.87
N TYR A 106 -6.75 -10.91 -10.66
CA TYR A 106 -7.82 -11.56 -9.88
C TYR A 106 -9.16 -11.54 -10.64
N PRO A 107 -10.03 -12.55 -10.46
CA PRO A 107 -11.22 -12.75 -11.31
C PRO A 107 -12.14 -11.54 -11.49
N THR A 108 -12.26 -10.68 -10.47
CA THR A 108 -13.14 -9.52 -10.49
C THR A 108 -12.41 -8.20 -10.73
N TRP A 109 -11.19 -8.23 -11.26
CA TRP A 109 -10.43 -7.00 -11.54
C TRP A 109 -11.09 -6.16 -12.64
N LYS A 110 -11.57 -6.80 -13.71
CA LYS A 110 -12.23 -6.11 -14.83
C LYS A 110 -13.52 -5.44 -14.34
N GLY A 111 -13.62 -4.13 -14.58
CA GLY A 111 -14.73 -3.30 -14.13
C GLY A 111 -14.53 -2.67 -12.73
N SER A 112 -13.44 -2.98 -12.05
CA SER A 112 -13.04 -2.27 -10.82
C SER A 112 -12.51 -0.87 -11.14
N PRO A 113 -12.48 0.06 -10.15
CA PRO A 113 -11.84 1.37 -10.31
C PRO A 113 -10.40 1.26 -10.82
N SER A 114 -9.62 0.32 -10.29
CA SER A 114 -8.23 0.10 -10.71
C SER A 114 -8.11 -0.35 -12.17
N SER A 115 -9.08 -1.09 -12.70
CA SER A 115 -9.10 -1.42 -14.14
C SER A 115 -9.38 -0.21 -15.05
N ASN A 116 -9.90 0.88 -14.49
CA ASN A 116 -10.10 2.16 -15.17
C ASN A 116 -8.96 3.16 -14.87
N GLY A 117 -7.85 2.71 -14.28
CA GLY A 117 -6.72 3.56 -13.91
C GLY A 117 -6.99 4.48 -12.70
N LEU A 118 -8.01 4.17 -11.90
CA LEU A 118 -8.33 4.90 -10.68
C LEU A 118 -7.69 4.23 -9.46
N PHE A 119 -6.77 4.93 -8.81
CA PHE A 119 -6.13 4.51 -7.58
C PHE A 119 -6.86 5.04 -6.35
N GLN A 120 -6.48 4.57 -5.15
CA GLN A 120 -7.16 4.95 -3.92
C GLN A 120 -7.21 6.48 -3.73
N PHE A 121 -6.11 7.19 -3.96
CA PHE A 121 -6.04 8.64 -3.81
C PHE A 121 -6.94 9.38 -4.83
N ASP A 122 -7.18 8.81 -6.02
CA ASP A 122 -8.08 9.39 -7.01
C ASP A 122 -9.53 9.42 -6.51
N LEU A 123 -9.89 8.50 -5.60
CA LEU A 123 -11.24 8.33 -5.07
C LEU A 123 -11.57 9.26 -3.89
N TRP A 124 -10.59 9.91 -3.27
CA TRP A 124 -10.84 10.82 -2.13
C TRP A 124 -11.44 12.16 -2.55
N ASP A 125 -11.21 12.58 -3.80
CA ASP A 125 -11.70 13.84 -4.38
C ASP A 125 -12.60 13.62 -5.61
N ALA A 126 -13.00 12.37 -5.90
CA ALA A 126 -13.89 12.07 -7.03
C ALA A 126 -15.35 12.34 -6.67
N GLU A 127 -16.04 13.14 -7.49
CA GLU A 127 -17.49 12.98 -7.62
C GLU A 127 -17.74 11.62 -8.29
N VAL A 128 -18.01 10.61 -7.48
CA VAL A 128 -18.14 9.18 -7.86
C VAL A 128 -19.08 8.94 -9.06
N GLN A 129 -19.92 9.91 -9.42
CA GLN A 129 -20.85 9.85 -10.54
C GLN A 129 -20.27 10.26 -11.90
N THR A 130 -19.22 11.08 -11.96
CA THR A 130 -18.76 11.70 -13.24
C THR A 130 -17.46 11.12 -13.78
N HIS A 131 -16.77 10.26 -13.04
CA HIS A 131 -15.42 9.75 -13.36
C HIS A 131 -14.39 10.86 -13.65
N ARG A 132 -14.67 12.11 -13.26
CA ARG A 132 -13.72 13.21 -13.35
C ARG A 132 -12.87 13.22 -12.09
N VAL A 133 -11.62 12.77 -12.23
CA VAL A 133 -10.62 12.85 -11.17
C VAL A 133 -9.89 14.18 -11.27
N ASN A 134 -9.79 14.92 -10.16
CA ASN A 134 -8.93 16.09 -10.07
C ASN A 134 -7.62 15.68 -9.37
N ARG A 135 -6.62 15.27 -10.16
CA ARG A 135 -5.30 14.88 -9.65
C ARG A 135 -4.46 16.05 -9.15
N ASP A 136 -4.81 17.29 -9.51
CA ASP A 136 -4.05 18.50 -9.11
C ASP A 136 -4.12 18.77 -7.60
N LYS A 137 -5.04 18.12 -6.89
CA LYS A 137 -5.19 18.23 -5.42
C LYS A 137 -4.37 17.21 -4.64
N VAL A 138 -3.86 16.16 -5.28
CA VAL A 138 -3.09 15.12 -4.61
C VAL A 138 -1.63 15.55 -4.53
N THR A 139 -1.13 15.76 -3.31
CA THR A 139 0.29 16.07 -3.08
C THR A 139 1.05 14.80 -2.75
N PHE A 140 1.83 14.31 -3.72
CA PHE A 140 2.79 13.21 -3.54
C PHE A 140 4.13 13.72 -3.02
N CYS A 141 4.92 12.83 -2.43
CA CYS A 141 6.29 13.10 -2.01
C CYS A 141 7.24 13.27 -3.21
N GLY A 142 6.82 12.86 -4.42
CA GLY A 142 7.61 12.95 -5.65
C GLY A 142 8.72 11.91 -5.76
N MET A 143 8.73 10.91 -4.87
CA MET A 143 9.75 9.85 -4.86
C MET A 143 9.44 8.72 -5.85
N TRP A 144 8.17 8.52 -6.19
CA TRP A 144 7.69 7.42 -7.02
C TRP A 144 6.96 7.94 -8.25
N ASP A 145 7.03 7.16 -9.33
CA ASP A 145 6.42 7.49 -10.62
C ASP A 145 5.08 6.74 -10.75
N TRP A 146 3.97 7.47 -10.63
CA TRP A 146 2.58 6.96 -10.57
C TRP A 146 1.89 6.90 -11.93
#